data_AF-A0A915EL85-F1
#
_entry.id   AF-A0A915EL85-F1
#
_cell.length_a   1.000
_cell.length_b   1.000
_cell.length_c   1.000
_cell.angle_alpha   90.00
_cell.angle_beta   90.00
_cell.angle_gamma   90.00
#
_symmetry.space_group_name_H-M   'P 1'
#
loop_
_entity.id
_entity.type
_entity.pdbx_description
1 polymer ?
#
loop_
_entity_poly.entity_id
_entity_poly.type
_entity_poly.pdbx_seq_one_letter_code
_entity_poly.pdbx_strand_id
1 'polypeptide(L)'
;MKKAALIIMFFLSFSISIGWDGFILEESQLIPTASETWAGVKVVADAIMQRTRNRVATHRISGIKQYRFGDGTPGSCFDVRHACKRWVQESEQLCKSVPVFAREQCAYSCGFC
;
A
#
# COMPACT_ATOMS: atom_id res chain seq x y z
N MET A 1 28.96 -16.07 6.10
CA MET A 1 29.04 -14.70 5.56
C MET A 1 29.83 -14.59 4.25
N LYS A 2 30.81 -15.47 3.96
CA LYS A 2 31.64 -15.39 2.74
C LYS A 2 30.91 -15.69 1.42
N LYS A 3 29.80 -16.46 1.45
CA LYS A 3 29.04 -16.88 0.23
C LYS A 3 28.15 -15.78 -0.35
N ALA A 4 27.61 -14.88 0.47
CA ALA A 4 26.77 -13.77 -0.01
C ALA A 4 27.60 -12.68 -0.71
N ALA A 5 28.83 -12.44 -0.23
CA ALA A 5 29.77 -11.51 -0.86
C ALA A 5 30.22 -12.00 -2.25
N LEU A 6 30.35 -13.31 -2.44
CA LEU A 6 30.72 -13.91 -3.73
C LEU A 6 29.64 -13.70 -4.79
N ILE A 7 28.36 -13.80 -4.40
CA ILE A 7 27.22 -13.58 -5.30
C ILE A 7 27.13 -12.10 -5.70
N ILE A 8 27.26 -11.18 -4.75
CA ILE A 8 27.19 -9.73 -5.03
C ILE A 8 28.38 -9.26 -5.88
N MET A 9 29.58 -9.80 -5.63
CA MET A 9 30.76 -9.53 -6.47
C MET A 9 30.60 -10.08 -7.89
N PHE A 10 29.96 -11.24 -8.06
CA PHE A 10 29.67 -11.79 -9.38
C PHE A 10 28.71 -10.89 -10.17
N PHE A 11 27.61 -10.44 -9.55
CA PHE A 11 26.63 -9.57 -10.21
C PHE A 11 27.21 -8.21 -10.62
N LEU A 12 28.09 -7.61 -9.81
CA LEU A 12 28.71 -6.31 -10.11
C LEU A 12 29.87 -6.40 -11.13
N SER A 13 30.73 -7.43 -11.07
CA SER A 13 31.77 -7.65 -12.09
C SER A 13 31.20 -8.10 -13.44
N PHE A 14 30.11 -8.88 -13.42
CA PHE A 14 29.42 -9.32 -14.63
C PHE A 14 28.73 -8.16 -15.37
N SER A 15 28.23 -7.16 -14.63
CA SER A 15 27.59 -5.98 -15.22
C SER A 15 28.55 -4.98 -15.89
N ILE A 16 29.88 -5.11 -15.70
CA ILE A 16 30.90 -4.25 -16.35
C ILE A 16 31.46 -4.88 -17.63
N SER A 17 31.24 -6.17 -17.84
CA SER A 17 31.74 -6.94 -18.99
C SER A 17 30.70 -7.06 -20.11
N ILE A 18 29.67 -6.21 -20.12
CA ILE A 18 28.58 -6.22 -21.11
C ILE A 18 29.08 -5.57 -22.41
N GLY A 19 30.10 -6.19 -23.01
CA GLY A 19 30.20 -6.27 -24.45
C GLY A 19 29.06 -7.16 -24.93
N TRP A 20 28.18 -6.56 -25.70
CA TRP A 20 27.02 -7.16 -26.33
C TRP A 20 27.40 -8.47 -27.06
N ASP A 21 26.98 -9.64 -26.52
CA ASP A 21 26.60 -10.89 -27.23
C ASP A 21 26.66 -12.13 -26.29
N GLY A 22 25.69 -12.32 -25.38
CA GLY A 22 25.80 -13.44 -24.41
C GLY A 22 24.57 -13.79 -23.58
N PHE A 23 23.36 -13.50 -24.08
CA PHE A 23 22.10 -13.81 -23.37
C PHE A 23 21.32 -14.97 -24.01
N ILE A 24 22.01 -15.94 -24.63
CA ILE A 24 21.36 -17.19 -25.07
C ILE A 24 21.60 -18.24 -24.00
N LEU A 25 20.70 -18.29 -23.02
CA LEU A 25 20.57 -19.44 -22.14
C LEU A 25 19.95 -20.59 -22.95
N GLU A 26 20.55 -21.77 -22.91
CA GLU A 26 20.00 -22.98 -23.56
C GLU A 26 18.56 -23.26 -23.08
N GLU A 27 17.65 -23.63 -23.97
CA GLU A 27 16.21 -23.84 -23.67
C GLU A 27 15.97 -24.79 -22.48
N SER A 28 16.84 -25.81 -22.34
CA SER A 28 16.83 -26.79 -21.26
C SER A 28 17.12 -26.21 -19.87
N GLN A 29 17.76 -25.04 -19.81
CA GLN A 29 18.20 -24.37 -18.57
C GLN A 29 17.22 -23.30 -18.08
N LEU A 30 16.20 -22.92 -18.87
CA LEU A 30 15.22 -21.91 -18.47
C LEU A 30 14.34 -22.39 -17.31
N ILE A 31 13.75 -23.59 -17.43
CA ILE A 31 12.85 -24.14 -16.41
C ILE A 31 13.55 -24.42 -15.07
N PRO A 32 14.74 -25.05 -15.00
CA PRO A 32 15.41 -25.26 -13.71
C PRO A 32 15.81 -23.94 -13.04
N THR A 33 16.27 -22.94 -13.83
CA THR A 33 16.62 -21.61 -13.31
C THR A 33 15.39 -20.84 -12.81
N ALA A 34 14.27 -20.91 -13.56
CA ALA A 34 13.01 -20.32 -13.16
C ALA A 34 12.44 -20.99 -11.89
N SER A 35 12.57 -22.31 -11.77
CA SER A 35 12.14 -23.06 -10.58
C SER A 35 12.93 -22.66 -9.34
N GLU A 36 14.25 -22.50 -9.46
CA GLU A 36 15.11 -22.01 -8.37
C GLU A 36 14.74 -20.58 -7.96
N THR A 37 14.56 -19.70 -8.94
CA THR A 37 14.13 -18.31 -8.70
C THR A 37 12.75 -18.25 -8.03
N TRP A 38 11.81 -19.10 -8.48
CA TRP A 38 10.47 -19.17 -7.93
C TRP A 38 10.45 -19.62 -6.46
N ALA A 39 11.38 -20.51 -6.07
CA ALA A 39 11.54 -20.88 -4.66
C ALA A 39 11.91 -19.66 -3.80
N GLY A 40 12.80 -18.79 -4.28
CA GLY A 40 13.15 -17.54 -3.61
C GLY A 40 11.98 -16.55 -3.53
N VAL A 41 11.28 -16.34 -4.64
CA VAL A 41 10.12 -15.43 -4.71
C VAL A 41 8.99 -15.87 -3.78
N LYS A 42 8.72 -17.18 -3.71
CA LYS A 42 7.68 -17.75 -2.84
C LYS A 42 7.91 -17.41 -1.37
N VAL A 43 9.14 -17.50 -0.88
CA VAL A 43 9.49 -17.16 0.51
C VAL A 43 9.17 -15.69 0.83
N VAL A 44 9.47 -14.79 -0.11
CA VAL A 44 9.17 -13.35 0.04
C VAL A 44 7.65 -13.11 0.01
N ALA A 45 6.95 -13.74 -0.92
CA ALA A 45 5.50 -13.63 -1.04
C ALA A 45 4.78 -14.10 0.23
N ASP A 46 5.18 -15.25 0.78
CA ASP A 46 4.64 -15.78 2.03
C ASP A 46 4.87 -14.83 3.22
N ALA A 47 6.08 -14.25 3.32
CA ALA A 47 6.40 -13.28 4.36
C ALA A 47 5.54 -12.00 4.25
N ILE A 48 5.29 -11.51 3.04
CA ILE A 48 4.41 -10.35 2.80
C ILE A 48 2.96 -10.68 3.16
N MET A 49 2.46 -11.86 2.79
CA MET A 49 1.10 -12.29 3.12
C MET A 49 0.90 -12.41 4.63
N GLN A 50 1.87 -12.99 5.35
CA GLN A 50 1.84 -13.06 6.83
C GLN A 50 1.85 -11.67 7.46
N ARG A 51 2.70 -10.76 6.97
CA ARG A 51 2.74 -9.36 7.44
C ARG A 51 1.42 -8.64 7.21
N THR A 52 0.80 -8.86 6.04
CA THR A 52 -0.51 -8.28 5.71
C THR A 52 -1.60 -8.82 6.62
N ARG A 53 -1.65 -10.14 6.86
CA ARG A 53 -2.59 -10.74 7.82
C ARG A 53 -2.44 -10.17 9.23
N ASN A 54 -1.21 -10.04 9.72
CA ASN A 54 -0.94 -9.48 11.04
C ASN A 54 -1.33 -7.99 11.11
N ARG A 55 -1.07 -7.22 10.04
CA ARG A 55 -1.56 -5.83 9.94
C ARG A 55 -3.08 -5.76 9.94
N VAL A 56 -3.77 -6.66 9.23
CA VAL A 56 -5.25 -6.70 9.21
C VAL A 56 -5.82 -7.14 10.56
N ALA A 57 -5.19 -8.08 11.27
CA ALA A 57 -5.59 -8.44 12.64
C ALA A 57 -5.47 -7.24 13.60
N THR A 58 -4.39 -6.46 13.48
CA THR A 58 -4.19 -5.23 14.24
C THR A 58 -5.15 -4.11 13.79
N HIS A 59 -5.49 -4.06 12.50
CA HIS A 59 -6.46 -3.11 11.92
C HIS A 59 -7.92 -3.48 12.14
N ARG A 60 -8.26 -4.72 12.50
CA ARG A 60 -9.62 -5.09 12.93
C ARG A 60 -9.91 -4.60 14.35
N ILE A 61 -8.88 -4.53 15.20
CA ILE A 61 -8.96 -3.88 16.53
C ILE A 61 -8.90 -2.35 16.39
N SER A 62 -8.24 -1.85 15.32
CA SER A 62 -8.24 -0.43 14.93
C SER A 62 -9.33 -0.07 13.91
N GLY A 63 -10.30 -0.97 13.68
CA GLY A 63 -11.39 -0.86 12.71
C GLY A 63 -12.64 -0.19 13.27
N ILE A 64 -12.59 0.23 14.53
CA ILE A 64 -13.56 1.14 15.15
C ILE A 64 -12.82 2.38 15.67
N LYS A 65 -11.90 2.94 14.87
CA LYS A 65 -11.79 4.40 14.86
C LYS A 65 -12.75 4.90 13.79
N GLN A 66 -14.05 4.66 14.02
CA GLN A 66 -15.06 5.50 13.43
C GLN A 66 -14.75 6.89 13.95
N TYR A 67 -14.15 7.72 13.11
CA TYR A 67 -13.95 9.13 13.39
C TYR A 67 -15.35 9.78 13.34
N ARG A 68 -16.21 9.43 14.30
CA ARG A 68 -17.47 10.13 14.58
C ARG A 68 -17.09 11.44 15.22
N PHE A 69 -16.80 12.43 14.38
CA PHE A 69 -16.87 13.81 14.81
C PHE A 69 -18.34 14.20 14.75
N GLY A 70 -18.93 14.24 15.94
CA GLY A 70 -20.35 14.35 16.24
C GLY A 70 -20.49 13.96 17.70
N ASP A 71 -21.42 14.57 18.42
CA ASP A 71 -21.71 14.54 19.86
C ASP A 71 -21.98 13.14 20.47
N GLY A 72 -21.61 12.07 19.78
CA GLY A 72 -21.56 10.70 20.32
C GLY A 72 -22.92 10.07 20.53
N THR A 73 -24.00 10.77 20.17
CA THR A 73 -25.36 10.26 20.31
C THR A 73 -25.68 9.31 19.14
N PRO A 74 -26.34 8.17 19.37
CA PRO A 74 -26.83 7.32 18.30
C PRO A 74 -27.88 8.10 17.48
N GLY A 75 -27.48 8.56 16.28
CA GLY A 75 -28.25 9.51 15.47
C GLY A 75 -27.55 10.86 15.26
N SER A 76 -26.41 11.12 15.91
CA SER A 76 -25.62 12.34 15.68
C SER A 76 -25.04 12.36 14.27
N CYS A 77 -25.12 13.51 13.62
CA CYS A 77 -24.46 13.78 12.36
C CYS A 77 -22.94 13.60 12.44
N PHE A 78 -22.32 13.04 11.39
CA PHE A 78 -20.88 12.84 11.32
C PHE A 78 -20.33 12.99 9.90
N ASP A 79 -19.04 13.33 9.80
CA ASP A 79 -18.32 13.29 8.53
C ASP A 79 -17.87 11.86 8.20
N VAL A 80 -18.10 11.41 6.96
CA VAL A 80 -17.64 10.10 6.48
C VAL A 80 -16.12 10.11 6.26
N ARG A 81 -15.56 11.26 5.86
CA ARG A 81 -14.13 11.41 5.60
C ARG A 81 -13.46 12.23 6.70
N HIS A 82 -12.37 11.70 7.25
CA HIS A 82 -11.51 12.43 8.21
C HIS A 82 -10.86 13.70 7.63
N ALA A 83 -10.81 13.84 6.30
CA ALA A 83 -10.22 14.97 5.61
C ALA A 83 -11.15 16.20 5.53
N CYS A 84 -12.45 16.05 5.82
CA CYS A 84 -13.43 17.14 5.70
C CYS A 84 -13.03 18.38 6.49
N LYS A 85 -12.55 18.22 7.73
CA LYS A 85 -12.06 19.32 8.57
C LYS A 85 -10.95 20.13 7.89
N ARG A 86 -9.97 19.45 7.27
CA ARG A 86 -8.87 20.10 6.57
C ARG A 86 -9.35 20.80 5.30
N TRP A 87 -10.23 20.16 4.53
CA TRP A 87 -10.70 20.74 3.28
C TRP A 87 -11.57 21.99 3.48
N VAL A 88 -12.41 22.01 4.52
CA VAL A 88 -13.19 23.20 4.86
C VAL A 88 -12.29 24.33 5.37
N GLN A 89 -11.21 24.01 6.11
CA GLN A 89 -10.19 24.98 6.51
C GLN A 89 -9.43 25.57 5.32
N GLU A 90 -9.12 24.75 4.32
CA GLU A 90 -8.35 25.14 3.14
C GLU A 90 -9.20 25.87 2.09
N SER A 91 -10.48 25.47 1.95
CA SER A 91 -11.43 26.09 1.03
C SER A 91 -12.83 26.04 1.62
N GLU A 92 -13.27 27.16 2.18
CA GLU A 92 -14.64 27.36 2.69
C GLU A 92 -15.69 27.19 1.57
N GLN A 93 -15.27 27.35 0.31
CA GLN A 93 -16.16 27.17 -0.83
C GLN A 93 -16.54 25.71 -1.09
N LEU A 94 -15.86 24.72 -0.49
CA LEU A 94 -16.15 23.30 -0.70
C LEU A 94 -17.63 22.97 -0.47
N CYS A 95 -18.24 23.56 0.57
CA CYS A 95 -19.64 23.31 0.90
C CYS A 95 -20.62 23.93 -0.11
N LYS A 96 -20.19 24.95 -0.88
CA LYS A 96 -20.99 25.66 -1.88
C LYS A 96 -20.75 25.17 -3.31
N SER A 97 -19.50 24.83 -3.65
CA SER A 97 -19.10 24.43 -5.00
C SER A 97 -19.52 23.00 -5.33
N VAL A 98 -19.48 22.10 -4.35
CA VAL A 98 -19.81 20.67 -4.52
C VAL A 98 -20.82 20.20 -3.46
N PRO A 99 -22.05 20.73 -3.47
CA PRO A 99 -23.03 20.51 -2.39
C PRO A 99 -23.44 19.04 -2.24
N VAL A 100 -23.47 18.26 -3.32
CA VAL A 100 -23.77 16.82 -3.27
C VAL A 100 -22.68 16.04 -2.53
N PHE A 101 -21.42 16.26 -2.92
CA PHE A 101 -20.27 15.63 -2.28
C PHE A 101 -20.17 16.04 -0.81
N ALA A 102 -20.35 17.32 -0.53
CA ALA A 102 -20.26 17.85 0.82
C ALA A 102 -21.37 17.28 1.73
N ARG A 103 -22.59 17.08 1.22
CA ARG A 103 -23.69 16.46 1.99
C ARG A 103 -23.46 14.97 2.27
N GLU A 104 -22.92 14.23 1.32
CA GLU A 104 -22.70 12.79 1.50
C GLU A 104 -21.45 12.47 2.33
N GLN A 105 -20.41 13.29 2.23
CA GLN A 105 -19.10 12.97 2.79
C GLN A 105 -18.71 13.84 3.98
N CYS A 106 -19.18 15.10 4.01
CA CYS A 106 -18.75 16.14 4.95
C CYS A 106 -19.93 16.86 5.63
N ALA A 107 -21.01 16.13 5.92
CA ALA A 107 -22.26 16.69 6.43
C ALA A 107 -22.08 17.50 7.73
N TYR A 108 -21.20 17.05 8.62
CA TYR A 108 -20.93 17.70 9.91
C TYR A 108 -20.04 18.93 9.74
N SER A 109 -18.91 18.80 9.01
CA SER A 109 -17.99 19.91 8.76
C SER A 109 -18.62 21.07 7.98
N CYS A 110 -19.61 20.78 7.12
CA CYS A 110 -20.32 21.79 6.32
C CYS A 110 -21.64 22.26 6.94
N GLY A 111 -22.07 21.73 8.09
CA GLY A 111 -23.32 22.12 8.76
C GLY A 111 -24.59 21.78 7.97
N PHE A 112 -24.60 20.63 7.27
CA PHE A 112 -25.82 20.08 6.64
C PHE A 112 -26.72 19.32 7.61
N CYS A 113 -26.31 19.32 8.87
CA CYS A 113 -27.04 18.91 10.04
C CYS A 113 -27.30 20.20 10.84
#